data_AF-A0A8W8KEA7-F1
#
_entry.id   AF-A0A8W8KEA7-F1
#
_cell.length_a   1.000
_cell.length_b   1.000
_cell.length_c   1.000
_cell.angle_alpha   90.00
_cell.angle_beta   90.00
_cell.angle_gamma   90.00
#
_symmetry.space_group_name_H-M   'P 1'
#
loop_
_entity.id
_entity.type
_entity.pdbx_description
1 polymer ?
#
loop_
_entity_poly.entity_id
_entity_poly.type
_entity_poly.pdbx_seq_one_letter_code
_entity_poly.pdbx_strand_id
1 'polypeptide(L)'
;GCVTMHEFTHQWNLDYHDDHHASEGMFHHLDITTDGCLKKDDLGMHHMAMDTDNDNTVTGAEFTAWLHHVHPDSAGHGHHGR
;
A
#
# COMPACT_ATOMS: atom_id res chain seq x y z
N GLY A 1 18.22 0.12 5.89
CA GLY A 1 18.01 -0.35 4.50
C GLY A 1 16.93 0.51 3.90
N CYS A 2 17.08 0.87 2.64
CA CYS A 2 16.23 1.81 1.92
C CYS A 2 15.84 1.16 0.59
N VAL A 3 14.56 1.19 0.23
CA VAL A 3 14.12 0.89 -1.13
C VAL A 3 13.65 2.19 -1.76
N THR A 4 14.33 2.61 -2.82
CA THR A 4 13.99 3.80 -3.58
C THR A 4 12.83 3.53 -4.54
N MET A 5 12.20 4.61 -5.02
CA MET A 5 11.12 4.49 -6.01
C MET A 5 11.56 3.71 -7.25
N HIS A 6 12.75 4.01 -7.79
CA HIS A 6 13.29 3.31 -8.94
C HIS A 6 13.45 1.80 -8.70
N GLU A 7 13.99 1.41 -7.54
CA GLU A 7 14.15 -0.01 -7.21
C GLU A 7 12.80 -0.71 -7.05
N PHE A 8 11.84 -0.05 -6.39
CA PHE A 8 10.50 -0.57 -6.18
C PHE A 8 9.74 -0.78 -7.50
N THR A 9 9.64 0.27 -8.32
CA THR A 9 8.87 0.20 -9.58
C THR A 9 9.54 -0.72 -10.58
N HIS A 10 10.88 -0.79 -10.60
CA HIS A 10 11.59 -1.75 -11.43
C HIS A 10 11.21 -3.19 -11.07
N GLN A 11 11.28 -3.54 -9.78
CA GLN A 11 10.95 -4.90 -9.33
C GLN A 11 9.46 -5.22 -9.53
N TRP A 12 8.57 -4.28 -9.24
CA TRP A 12 7.12 -4.43 -9.48
C TRP A 12 6.80 -4.77 -10.94
N ASN A 13 7.41 -4.04 -11.88
CA ASN A 13 7.18 -4.26 -13.31
C ASN A 13 7.75 -5.60 -13.80
N LEU A 14 8.82 -6.10 -13.18
CA LEU A 14 9.35 -7.42 -13.47
C LEU A 14 8.42 -8.54 -13.00
N ASP A 15 7.82 -8.39 -11.82
CA ASP A 15 7.03 -9.46 -11.18
C ASP A 15 5.58 -9.49 -11.66
N TYR A 16 4.97 -8.31 -11.82
CA TYR A 16 3.53 -8.17 -12.07
C TYR A 16 3.20 -7.74 -13.50
N HIS A 17 4.20 -7.32 -14.30
CA HIS A 17 4.01 -6.80 -15.66
C HIS A 17 2.92 -5.71 -15.76
N ASP A 18 2.78 -4.94 -14.69
CA ASP A 18 1.73 -3.94 -14.50
C ASP A 18 2.16 -2.58 -15.05
N ASP A 19 1.26 -1.60 -14.97
CA ASP A 19 1.52 -0.23 -15.39
C ASP A 19 2.44 0.52 -14.40
N HIS A 20 3.43 1.24 -14.92
CA HIS A 20 4.43 1.97 -14.12
C HIS A 20 3.76 2.96 -13.15
N HIS A 21 2.69 3.61 -13.59
CA HIS A 21 1.96 4.61 -12.81
C HIS A 21 1.28 3.98 -11.57
N ALA A 22 0.81 2.73 -11.67
CA ALA A 22 0.24 2.01 -10.53
C ALA A 22 1.30 1.73 -9.45
N SER A 23 2.50 1.31 -9.88
CA SER A 23 3.62 1.05 -8.97
C SER A 23 4.16 2.31 -8.27
N GLU A 24 4.22 3.44 -8.97
CA GLU A 24 4.57 4.73 -8.36
C GLU A 24 3.52 5.19 -7.34
N GLY A 25 2.23 5.00 -7.66
CA GLY A 25 1.13 5.28 -6.73
C GLY A 25 1.27 4.47 -5.44
N MET A 26 1.56 3.18 -5.56
CA MET A 26 1.81 2.30 -4.41
C MET A 26 3.04 2.72 -3.63
N PHE A 27 4.14 3.11 -4.29
CA PHE A 27 5.34 3.59 -3.62
C PHE A 27 5.04 4.81 -2.74
N HIS A 28 4.41 5.85 -3.30
CA HIS A 28 4.07 7.05 -2.54
C HIS A 28 3.11 6.77 -1.39
N HIS A 29 2.24 5.78 -1.55
CA HIS A 29 1.33 5.37 -0.51
C HIS A 29 2.06 4.68 0.65
N LEU A 30 3.04 3.83 0.32
CA LEU A 30 3.85 3.13 1.31
C LEU A 30 4.85 4.05 2.02
N ASP A 31 5.39 5.06 1.34
CA ASP A 31 6.38 6.02 1.87
C ASP A 31 5.74 7.10 2.77
N ILE A 32 5.25 6.67 3.94
CA ILE A 32 4.49 7.54 4.86
C ILE A 32 5.33 8.67 5.44
N THR A 33 6.65 8.45 5.59
CA THR A 33 7.57 9.50 6.03
C THR A 33 7.90 10.49 4.92
N THR A 34 7.52 10.18 3.67
CA THR A 34 7.67 11.03 2.47
C THR A 34 9.12 11.42 2.20
N ASP A 35 10.07 10.56 2.57
CA ASP A 35 11.50 10.84 2.40
C ASP A 35 12.12 10.15 1.19
N GLY A 36 11.28 9.59 0.32
CA GLY A 36 11.63 8.96 -0.95
C GLY A 36 12.22 7.57 -0.77
N CYS A 37 11.99 6.94 0.38
CA CYS A 37 12.70 5.73 0.78
C CYS A 37 11.84 4.84 1.68
N LEU A 38 11.41 3.70 1.16
CA LEU A 38 10.70 2.71 1.98
C LEU A 38 11.65 2.02 2.94
N LYS A 39 11.35 2.16 4.23
CA LYS A 39 12.07 1.58 5.36
C LYS A 39 11.15 0.68 6.18
N LYS A 40 11.76 0.01 7.16
CA LYS A 40 11.02 -0.79 8.15
C LYS A 40 9.99 0.03 8.91
N ASP A 41 10.32 1.29 9.20
CA ASP A 41 9.47 2.17 9.98
C ASP A 41 8.19 2.52 9.20
N ASP A 42 8.28 2.73 7.88
CA ASP A 42 7.10 2.98 7.05
C ASP A 42 6.13 1.80 7.08
N LEU A 43 6.64 0.56 6.93
CA LEU A 43 5.84 -0.65 7.05
C LEU A 43 5.24 -0.82 8.46
N GLY A 44 6.01 -0.48 9.50
CA GLY A 44 5.54 -0.49 10.88
C GLY A 44 4.42 0.52 11.12
N MET A 45 4.51 1.72 10.55
CA MET A 45 3.46 2.74 10.64
C MET A 45 2.18 2.32 9.92
N HIS A 46 2.30 1.69 8.75
CA HIS A 46 1.14 1.10 8.06
C HIS A 46 0.49 0.00 8.88
N HIS A 47 1.28 -0.88 9.50
CA HIS A 47 0.75 -1.90 10.41
C HIS A 47 0.00 -1.27 11.58
N MET A 48 0.59 -0.27 12.26
CA MET A 48 -0.07 0.44 13.37
C MET A 48 -1.35 1.17 12.93
N ALA A 49 -1.42 1.65 11.68
CA ALA A 49 -2.61 2.30 11.15
C ALA A 49 -3.73 1.30 10.80
N MET A 50 -3.37 0.06 10.43
CA MET A 50 -4.31 -1.01 10.10
C MET A 50 -4.80 -1.76 11.34
N ASP A 51 -3.91 -2.07 12.29
CA ASP A 51 -4.18 -2.83 13.51
C ASP A 51 -4.98 -1.99 14.51
N THR A 52 -6.30 -2.02 14.38
CA THR A 52 -7.22 -1.15 15.11
C THR A 52 -7.51 -1.65 16.51
N ASP A 53 -7.44 -2.97 16.72
CA ASP A 53 -7.67 -3.58 18.03
C ASP A 53 -6.37 -3.81 18.83
N ASN A 54 -5.21 -3.52 18.24
CA ASN A 54 -3.87 -3.65 18.81
C ASN A 54 -3.55 -5.09 19.24
N ASP A 55 -4.06 -6.08 18.50
CA ASP A 55 -3.72 -7.48 18.73
C ASP A 55 -2.41 -7.92 18.03
N ASN A 56 -1.76 -6.96 17.36
CA ASN A 56 -0.51 -7.15 16.61
C ASN A 56 -0.69 -8.06 15.39
N THR A 57 -1.91 -8.12 14.84
CA THR A 57 -2.24 -8.72 13.55
C THR A 57 -3.06 -7.74 12.71
N VAL A 58 -3.10 -7.98 11.40
CA VAL A 58 -3.99 -7.25 10.49
C VAL A 58 -4.96 -8.23 9.90
N THR A 59 -6.21 -8.12 10.33
CA THR A 59 -7.31 -8.92 9.77
C THR A 59 -7.70 -8.41 8.38
N GLY A 60 -8.39 -9.24 7.59
CA GLY A 60 -8.93 -8.80 6.31
C GLY A 60 -9.92 -7.63 6.42
N ALA A 61 -10.63 -7.53 7.54
CA ALA A 61 -11.56 -6.43 7.82
C ALA A 61 -10.81 -5.12 8.05
N GLU A 62 -9.74 -5.15 8.85
CA GLU A 62 -8.86 -4.00 9.11
C GLU A 62 -8.15 -3.53 7.84
N PHE A 63 -7.62 -4.46 7.06
CA PHE A 63 -7.01 -4.14 5.78
C PHE A 63 -8.02 -3.46 4.83
N THR A 64 -9.25 -3.99 4.74
CA THR A 64 -10.30 -3.40 3.89
C THR A 64 -10.72 -2.02 4.39
N ALA A 65 -10.90 -1.86 5.71
CA ALA A 65 -11.27 -0.59 6.32
C ALA A 65 -10.20 0.48 6.07
N TRP A 66 -8.93 0.10 6.19
CA TRP A 66 -7.81 0.96 5.88
C TRP A 66 -7.77 1.35 4.39
N LEU A 67 -7.93 0.39 3.46
CA LEU A 67 -8.00 0.70 2.02
C LEU A 67 -9.12 1.69 1.68
N HIS A 68 -10.29 1.56 2.31
CA HIS A 68 -11.40 2.49 2.12
C HIS A 68 -11.07 3.90 2.64
N HIS A 69 -10.25 4.01 3.68
CA HIS A 69 -9.83 5.28 4.24
C HIS A 69 -8.78 5.99 3.36
N VAL A 70 -7.80 5.24 2.86
CA VAL A 70 -6.66 5.80 2.11
C VAL A 70 -6.90 5.89 0.60
N HIS A 71 -7.78 5.05 0.06
CA HIS A 71 -8.16 5.02 -1.35
C HIS A 71 -9.68 4.91 -1.46
N PRO A 72 -10.42 6.02 -1.25
CA PRO A 72 -11.89 6.01 -1.26
C PRO A 72 -12.48 5.50 -2.59
N ASP A 73 -11.74 5.62 -3.71
CA ASP A 73 -12.16 5.14 -5.03
C ASP A 73 -11.96 3.63 -5.24
N SER A 74 -11.12 2.97 -4.42
CA SER A 74 -10.84 1.53 -4.51
C SER A 74 -12.02 0.66 -4.04
N ALA A 75 -12.97 1.23 -3.29
CA ALA A 75 -14.20 0.55 -2.88
C ALA A 75 -15.24 0.39 -4.02
N GLY A 76 -14.97 0.96 -5.21
CA GLY A 76 -15.93 1.04 -6.32
C GLY A 76 -15.92 -0.10 -7.36
N HIS A 77 -14.96 -1.02 -7.34
CA HIS A 77 -14.84 -2.07 -8.38
C HIS A 77 -15.50 -3.40 -7.99
N GLY A 78 -16.61 -3.34 -7.25
CA GLY A 78 -17.54 -4.44 -7.06
C GLY A 78 -18.58 -4.51 -8.19
N HIS A 79 -18.31 -5.30 -9.22
CA HIS A 79 -19.31 -6.07 -9.98
C HIS A 79 -20.72 -5.44 -10.15
N HIS A 80 -20.89 -4.48 -11.07
CA HIS A 80 -22.20 -4.27 -11.67
C HIS A 80 -22.34 -5.17 -12.90
N GLY A 81 -22.83 -6.39 -12.65
CA GLY A 81 -23.39 -7.21 -13.70
C GLY A 81 -24.61 -6.51 -14.30
N ARG A 82 -24.65 -6.47 -15.64
CA ARG A 82 -25.89 -6.44 -16.39
C ARG A 82 -25.70 -7.14 -17.72
#